data_AF-A0A060CIG7-F1
#
_entry.id   AF-A0A060CIG7-F1
#
_cell.length_a   1.000
_cell.length_b   1.000
_cell.length_c   1.000
_cell.angle_alpha   90.00
_cell.angle_beta   90.00
_cell.angle_gamma   90.00
#
_symmetry.space_group_name_H-M   'P 1'
#
loop_
_entity.id
_entity.type
_entity.pdbx_description
1 polymer ?
#
loop_
_entity_poly.entity_id
_entity_poly.type
_entity_poly.pdbx_seq_one_letter_code
_entity_poly.pdbx_strand_id
1 'polypeptide(L)'
;KTTTSSLLAHILRTEGAGTLADPSYAIGGTIQGPDGSTLDGGHAGRGDVLVAEADESDGSFLKYRPSIAVITNAEPDHLDHYGTAGAYHQAFVDYAGHAVDRIIMCVDDDGALDVLSALDADTAGRVVAYTTRDPRELGDLRGAAVVAIESESEASGSGEERFAVVLP
;
A
#
# COMPACT_ATOMS: atom_id res chain seq x y z
N LYS A 1 -2.48 -1.65 -7.60
CA LYS A 1 -3.77 -1.58 -6.85
C LYS A 1 -4.41 -2.96 -6.72
N THR A 2 -5.03 -3.50 -7.78
CA THR A 2 -5.79 -4.76 -7.76
C THR A 2 -5.07 -5.96 -7.15
N THR A 3 -3.83 -6.25 -7.54
CA THR A 3 -3.11 -7.40 -6.97
C THR A 3 -2.90 -7.26 -5.46
N THR A 4 -2.48 -6.08 -5.00
CA THR A 4 -2.22 -5.80 -3.58
C THR A 4 -3.50 -5.92 -2.75
N SER A 5 -4.60 -5.33 -3.22
CA SER A 5 -5.89 -5.42 -2.52
C SER A 5 -6.44 -6.85 -2.52
N SER A 6 -6.33 -7.58 -3.64
CA SER A 6 -6.72 -9.01 -3.70
C SER A 6 -5.89 -9.88 -2.76
N LEU A 7 -4.57 -9.67 -2.68
CA LEU A 7 -3.71 -10.39 -1.74
C LEU A 7 -4.08 -10.09 -0.28
N LEU A 8 -4.33 -8.82 0.06
CA LEU A 8 -4.75 -8.45 1.41
C LEU A 8 -6.11 -9.06 1.77
N ALA A 9 -7.08 -8.99 0.86
CA ALA A 9 -8.39 -9.62 1.05
C ALA A 9 -8.29 -11.14 1.19
N HIS A 10 -7.42 -11.80 0.42
CA HIS A 10 -7.15 -13.23 0.53
C HIS A 10 -6.57 -13.58 1.91
N ILE A 11 -5.52 -12.88 2.36
CA ILE A 11 -4.91 -13.11 3.68
C ILE A 11 -5.96 -12.96 4.79
N LEU A 12 -6.76 -11.90 4.77
CA LEU A 12 -7.80 -11.67 5.78
C LEU A 12 -8.94 -12.70 5.70
N ARG A 13 -9.29 -13.19 4.52
CA ARG A 13 -10.29 -14.26 4.36
C ARG A 13 -9.82 -15.60 4.91
N THR A 14 -8.54 -15.90 4.73
CA THR A 14 -7.96 -17.20 5.10
C THR A 14 -7.54 -17.22 6.57
N GLU A 15 -6.88 -16.17 7.04
CA GLU A 15 -6.21 -16.11 8.34
C GLU A 15 -6.78 -15.03 9.28
N GLY A 16 -7.69 -14.19 8.80
CA GLY A 16 -8.31 -13.14 9.61
C GLY A 16 -9.12 -13.74 10.76
N ALA A 17 -8.84 -13.25 11.98
CA ALA A 17 -9.51 -13.67 13.19
C ALA A 17 -10.03 -12.46 13.98
N GLY A 18 -11.02 -12.69 14.86
CA GLY A 18 -11.61 -11.62 15.66
C GLY A 18 -12.22 -10.52 14.78
N THR A 19 -11.83 -9.27 14.99
CA THR A 19 -12.30 -8.11 14.21
C THR A 19 -11.84 -8.12 12.75
N LEU A 20 -10.81 -8.91 12.43
CA LEU A 20 -10.27 -9.07 11.08
C LEU A 20 -10.94 -10.21 10.29
N ALA A 21 -11.77 -11.03 10.95
CA ALA A 21 -12.46 -12.15 10.31
C ALA A 21 -13.59 -11.67 9.39
N ASP A 22 -13.80 -12.37 8.27
CA ASP A 22 -14.85 -12.06 7.28
C ASP A 22 -14.85 -10.57 6.82
N PRO A 23 -13.74 -10.08 6.24
CA PRO A 23 -13.60 -8.68 5.85
C PRO A 23 -14.54 -8.35 4.69
N SER A 24 -15.00 -7.11 4.60
CA SER A 24 -15.58 -6.59 3.36
C SER A 24 -14.49 -6.23 2.36
N TYR A 25 -14.77 -6.30 1.06
CA TYR A 25 -13.85 -5.79 0.04
C TYR A 25 -14.56 -5.27 -1.22
N ALA A 26 -13.93 -4.29 -1.87
CA ALA A 26 -14.34 -3.69 -3.13
C ALA A 26 -13.11 -3.49 -4.04
N ILE A 27 -12.94 -4.41 -4.97
CA ILE A 27 -11.75 -4.62 -5.79
C ILE A 27 -12.22 -4.75 -7.24
N GLY A 28 -11.53 -4.07 -8.16
CA GLY A 28 -11.92 -4.00 -9.57
C GLY A 28 -11.68 -5.29 -10.37
N GLY A 29 -11.24 -6.36 -9.71
CA GLY A 29 -10.87 -7.63 -10.32
C GLY A 29 -11.41 -8.83 -9.54
N THR A 30 -10.65 -9.93 -9.50
CA THR A 30 -11.00 -11.16 -8.78
C THR A 30 -10.04 -11.41 -7.62
N ILE A 31 -10.46 -12.29 -6.72
CA ILE A 31 -9.70 -12.67 -5.52
C ILE A 31 -9.63 -14.19 -5.47
N GLN A 32 -8.54 -14.73 -4.93
CA GLN A 32 -8.44 -16.16 -4.67
C GLN A 32 -9.11 -16.51 -3.34
N GLY A 33 -9.97 -17.52 -3.33
CA GLY A 33 -10.59 -18.06 -2.13
C GLY A 33 -9.64 -19.00 -1.36
N PRO A 34 -9.94 -19.30 -0.09
CA PRO A 34 -9.11 -20.21 0.73
C PRO A 34 -8.99 -21.63 0.16
N ASP A 35 -9.96 -22.06 -0.64
CA ASP A 35 -10.03 -23.37 -1.31
C ASP A 35 -9.44 -23.36 -2.73
N GLY A 36 -8.81 -22.25 -3.15
CA GLY A 36 -8.30 -22.05 -4.50
C GLY A 36 -9.38 -21.70 -5.54
N SER A 37 -10.61 -21.43 -5.11
CA SER A 37 -11.65 -20.90 -5.99
C SER A 37 -11.35 -19.46 -6.41
N THR A 38 -11.90 -19.02 -7.54
CA THR A 38 -11.87 -17.61 -7.94
C THR A 38 -13.17 -16.94 -7.49
N LEU A 39 -13.03 -15.89 -6.69
CA LEU A 39 -14.12 -15.09 -6.14
C LEU A 39 -14.19 -13.73 -6.85
N ASP A 40 -15.39 -13.16 -6.92
CA ASP A 40 -15.58 -11.79 -7.39
C ASP A 40 -14.92 -10.78 -6.45
N GLY A 41 -14.53 -9.61 -6.99
CA GLY A 41 -13.92 -8.51 -6.25
C GLY A 41 -14.87 -7.73 -5.33
N GLY A 42 -16.11 -8.20 -5.14
CA GLY A 42 -17.07 -7.60 -4.22
C GLY A 42 -17.51 -8.59 -3.14
N HIS A 43 -17.41 -8.21 -1.88
CA HIS A 43 -18.00 -8.95 -0.77
C HIS A 43 -18.37 -8.03 0.38
N ALA A 44 -19.61 -8.20 0.85
CA ALA A 44 -20.10 -7.55 2.06
C ALA A 44 -19.95 -8.53 3.23
N GLY A 45 -18.81 -8.45 3.90
CA GLY A 45 -18.49 -9.27 5.07
C GLY A 45 -19.13 -8.72 6.35
N ARG A 46 -19.00 -9.50 7.43
CA ARG A 46 -19.51 -9.14 8.77
C ARG A 46 -18.43 -8.61 9.72
N GLY A 47 -17.17 -8.64 9.31
CA GLY A 47 -16.05 -8.10 10.07
C GLY A 47 -15.98 -6.57 10.05
N ASP A 48 -15.00 -6.03 10.76
CA ASP A 48 -14.84 -4.59 10.96
C ASP A 48 -13.95 -3.93 9.89
N VAL A 49 -13.36 -4.73 9.00
CA VAL A 49 -12.40 -4.26 8.00
C VAL A 49 -13.02 -4.23 6.62
N LEU A 50 -12.73 -3.14 5.89
CA LEU A 50 -12.97 -3.00 4.46
C LEU A 50 -11.63 -2.87 3.73
N VAL A 51 -11.38 -3.71 2.73
CA VAL A 51 -10.29 -3.54 1.77
C VAL A 51 -10.87 -2.95 0.47
N ALA A 52 -10.48 -1.72 0.14
CA ALA A 52 -10.95 -1.06 -1.07
C ALA A 52 -9.77 -0.66 -1.96
N GLU A 53 -9.92 -0.84 -3.26
CA GLU A 53 -9.07 -0.14 -4.23
C GLU A 53 -9.44 1.34 -4.26
N ALA A 54 -8.41 2.19 -4.15
CA ALA A 54 -8.55 3.63 -4.29
C ALA A 54 -7.98 4.05 -5.64
N ASP A 55 -8.85 4.53 -6.53
CA ASP A 55 -8.49 4.97 -7.88
C ASP A 55 -8.38 6.51 -7.92
N GLU A 56 -7.24 6.97 -8.41
CA GLU A 56 -6.87 8.37 -8.55
C GLU A 56 -7.46 9.04 -9.80
N SER A 57 -7.87 8.29 -10.82
CA SER A 57 -8.17 8.81 -12.17
C SER A 57 -9.19 9.96 -12.24
N ASP A 58 -10.14 10.00 -11.32
CA ASP A 58 -11.19 11.03 -11.26
C ASP A 58 -11.20 11.81 -9.93
N GLY A 59 -10.15 11.66 -9.12
CA GLY A 59 -10.03 12.28 -7.79
C GLY A 59 -10.93 11.65 -6.72
N SER A 60 -11.67 10.57 -7.02
CA SER A 60 -12.56 9.93 -6.05
C SER A 60 -11.83 9.38 -4.84
N PHE A 61 -10.57 8.98 -4.97
CA PHE A 61 -9.78 8.53 -3.82
C PHE A 61 -9.67 9.55 -2.67
N LEU A 62 -9.77 10.86 -2.95
CA LEU A 62 -9.78 11.91 -1.92
C LEU A 62 -11.01 11.85 -1.00
N LYS A 63 -12.03 11.06 -1.35
CA LYS A 63 -13.22 10.85 -0.53
C LYS A 63 -13.01 9.77 0.55
N TYR A 64 -12.00 8.92 0.41
CA TYR A 64 -11.69 7.91 1.43
C TYR A 64 -11.08 8.56 2.68
N ARG A 65 -11.38 7.97 3.83
CA ARG A 65 -10.79 8.30 5.14
C ARG A 65 -10.28 7.00 5.77
N PRO A 66 -9.19 6.42 5.24
CA PRO A 66 -8.76 5.10 5.66
C PRO A 66 -8.09 5.15 7.05
N SER A 67 -8.19 4.07 7.82
CA SER A 67 -7.27 3.86 8.96
C SER A 67 -5.84 3.66 8.45
N ILE A 68 -5.69 2.86 7.39
CA ILE A 68 -4.41 2.55 6.74
C ILE A 68 -4.50 2.86 5.26
N ALA A 69 -3.65 3.77 4.77
CA ALA A 69 -3.47 4.00 3.34
C ALA A 69 -2.27 3.18 2.81
N VAL A 70 -2.40 2.62 1.61
CA VAL A 70 -1.29 1.95 0.92
C VAL A 70 -1.05 2.66 -0.42
N ILE A 71 0.18 3.12 -0.64
CA ILE A 71 0.64 3.78 -1.88
C ILE A 71 1.74 2.91 -2.48
N THR A 72 1.42 2.19 -3.56
CA THR A 72 2.36 1.29 -4.23
C THR A 72 3.27 2.00 -5.23
N ASN A 73 2.81 3.13 -5.78
CA ASN A 73 3.52 4.07 -6.64
C ASN A 73 2.68 5.35 -6.76
N ALA A 74 3.29 6.43 -7.24
CA ALA A 74 2.66 7.70 -7.58
C ALA A 74 3.31 8.29 -8.85
N GLU A 75 3.46 7.48 -9.89
CA GLU A 75 3.90 7.95 -11.21
C GLU A 75 2.78 8.77 -11.85
N PRO A 76 3.05 10.00 -12.34
CA PRO A 76 2.00 10.86 -12.91
C PRO A 76 1.25 10.21 -14.07
N ASP A 77 -0.02 9.92 -13.83
CA ASP A 77 -0.99 9.45 -14.82
C ASP A 77 -2.22 10.38 -14.79
N HIS A 78 -3.19 10.17 -15.68
CA HIS A 78 -4.46 10.89 -15.69
C HIS A 78 -4.29 12.43 -15.71
N LEU A 79 -3.27 12.92 -16.43
CA LEU A 79 -2.98 14.36 -16.52
C LEU A 79 -4.05 15.14 -17.28
N ASP A 80 -4.95 14.46 -17.98
CA ASP A 80 -6.20 15.03 -18.49
C ASP A 80 -7.14 15.48 -17.37
N HIS A 81 -7.08 14.84 -16.20
CA HIS A 81 -7.77 15.25 -14.98
C HIS A 81 -6.95 16.25 -14.14
N TYR A 82 -5.69 15.91 -13.83
CA TYR A 82 -4.86 16.69 -12.89
C TYR A 82 -4.11 17.87 -13.51
N GLY A 83 -3.93 17.89 -14.83
CA GLY A 83 -3.25 18.95 -15.57
C GLY A 83 -1.72 18.94 -15.45
N THR A 84 -1.17 18.76 -14.25
CA THR A 84 0.28 18.73 -14.00
C THR A 84 0.67 17.60 -13.05
N ALA A 85 1.92 17.11 -13.18
CA ALA A 85 2.48 16.14 -12.26
C ALA A 85 2.47 16.63 -10.80
N GLY A 86 2.71 17.92 -10.56
CA GLY A 86 2.64 18.50 -9.21
C GLY A 86 1.23 18.45 -8.62
N ALA A 87 0.18 18.70 -9.43
CA ALA A 87 -1.20 18.56 -8.97
C ALA A 87 -1.59 17.09 -8.74
N TYR A 88 -1.06 16.16 -9.55
CA TYR A 88 -1.21 14.72 -9.33
C TYR A 88 -0.59 14.30 -7.99
N HIS A 89 0.68 14.65 -7.74
CA HIS A 89 1.35 14.33 -6.48
C HIS A 89 0.68 14.99 -5.28
N GLN A 90 0.18 16.22 -5.42
CA GLN A 90 -0.57 16.88 -4.35
C GLN A 90 -1.82 16.08 -3.96
N ALA A 91 -2.50 15.45 -4.92
CA ALA A 91 -3.65 14.61 -4.60
C ALA A 91 -3.24 13.36 -3.78
N PHE A 92 -2.06 12.78 -4.05
CA PHE A 92 -1.52 11.69 -3.22
C PHE A 92 -1.11 12.16 -1.82
N VAL A 93 -0.54 13.36 -1.70
CA VAL A 93 -0.25 14.00 -0.41
C VAL A 93 -1.54 14.18 0.41
N ASP A 94 -2.60 14.70 -0.22
CA ASP A 94 -3.90 14.90 0.43
C ASP A 94 -4.53 13.56 0.85
N TYR A 95 -4.46 12.54 -0.03
CA TYR A 95 -4.93 11.18 0.28
C TYR A 95 -4.16 10.55 1.44
N ALA A 96 -2.82 10.66 1.46
CA ALA A 96 -2.00 10.17 2.56
C ALA A 96 -2.34 10.88 3.88
N GLY A 97 -2.59 12.18 3.83
CA GLY A 97 -3.04 12.98 4.98
C GLY A 97 -4.39 12.56 5.56
N HIS A 98 -5.23 11.86 4.79
CA HIS A 98 -6.49 11.29 5.30
C HIS A 98 -6.31 10.03 6.15
N ALA A 99 -5.13 9.40 6.11
CA ALA A 99 -4.86 8.19 6.88
C ALA A 99 -4.71 8.49 8.37
N VAL A 100 -5.52 7.82 9.20
CA VAL A 100 -5.56 8.07 10.64
C VAL A 100 -4.41 7.39 11.38
N ASP A 101 -4.08 6.14 11.02
CA ASP A 101 -3.12 5.33 11.79
C ASP A 101 -1.78 5.18 11.09
N ARG A 102 -1.77 4.65 9.86
CA ARG A 102 -0.53 4.33 9.12
C ARG A 102 -0.65 4.59 7.64
N ILE A 103 0.50 4.88 7.03
CA ILE A 103 0.66 4.98 5.59
C ILE A 103 1.74 3.98 5.20
N ILE A 104 1.42 3.01 4.36
CA ILE A 104 2.38 2.04 3.83
C ILE A 104 2.77 2.50 2.44
N MET A 105 4.06 2.74 2.21
CA MET A 105 4.53 3.36 0.98
C MET A 105 5.70 2.59 0.36
N CYS A 106 5.59 2.26 -0.92
CA CYS A 106 6.70 1.74 -1.70
C CYS A 106 7.64 2.89 -2.04
N VAL A 107 8.79 2.97 -1.38
CA VAL A 107 9.78 3.99 -1.69
C VAL A 107 10.84 3.46 -2.64
N ASP A 108 10.53 2.47 -3.48
CA ASP A 108 11.28 2.18 -4.71
C ASP A 108 10.80 3.04 -5.88
N ASP A 109 9.59 3.60 -5.77
CA ASP A 109 9.01 4.52 -6.74
C ASP A 109 9.41 5.96 -6.42
N ASP A 110 9.97 6.67 -7.40
CA ASP A 110 10.42 8.05 -7.21
C ASP A 110 9.23 9.01 -7.00
N GLY A 111 8.07 8.74 -7.61
CA GLY A 111 6.85 9.52 -7.37
C GLY A 111 6.36 9.42 -5.93
N ALA A 112 6.43 8.24 -5.34
CA ALA A 112 6.10 8.00 -3.93
C ALA A 112 7.11 8.69 -2.99
N LEU A 113 8.41 8.71 -3.34
CA LEU A 113 9.40 9.51 -2.62
C LEU A 113 9.11 11.01 -2.67
N ASP A 114 8.70 11.53 -3.83
CA ASP A 114 8.29 12.93 -3.97
C ASP A 114 7.08 13.25 -3.08
N VAL A 115 6.09 12.36 -3.05
CA VAL A 115 4.92 12.46 -2.15
C VAL A 115 5.36 12.47 -0.69
N LEU A 116 6.20 11.52 -0.26
CA LEU A 116 6.73 11.46 1.11
C LEU A 116 7.46 12.75 1.49
N SER A 117 8.28 13.27 0.59
CA SER A 117 9.07 14.48 0.80
C SER A 117 8.20 15.73 0.99
N ALA A 118 7.01 15.74 0.40
CA ALA A 118 6.02 16.81 0.50
C ALA A 118 5.11 16.73 1.73
N LEU A 119 5.09 15.60 2.46
CA LEU A 119 4.29 15.45 3.67
C LEU A 119 4.79 16.36 4.81
N ASP A 120 3.86 16.84 5.63
CA ASP A 120 4.22 17.44 6.92
C ASP A 120 4.84 16.38 7.85
N ALA A 121 5.59 16.82 8.87
CA ALA A 121 6.36 15.93 9.73
C ALA A 121 5.48 14.97 10.56
N ASP A 122 4.27 15.38 10.94
CA ASP A 122 3.35 14.53 11.71
C ASP A 122 2.81 13.40 10.83
N THR A 123 2.41 13.72 9.61
CA THR A 123 1.95 12.71 8.64
C THR A 123 3.07 11.79 8.19
N ALA A 124 4.27 12.32 7.92
CA ALA A 124 5.44 11.51 7.56
C ALA A 124 5.84 10.54 8.68
N GLY A 125 5.69 10.92 9.95
CA GLY A 125 5.94 10.05 11.10
C GLY A 125 5.00 8.84 11.21
N ARG A 126 3.88 8.83 10.47
CA ARG A 126 2.98 7.66 10.35
C ARG A 126 3.34 6.72 9.19
N VAL A 127 4.34 7.09 8.38
CA VAL A 127 4.73 6.31 7.20
C VAL A 127 5.62 5.13 7.61
N VAL A 128 5.29 3.96 7.06
CA VAL A 128 6.15 2.80 6.96
C VAL A 128 6.55 2.66 5.50
N ALA A 129 7.78 3.08 5.21
CA ALA A 129 8.37 3.06 3.88
C ALA A 129 9.04 1.69 3.65
N TYR A 130 8.62 0.95 2.62
CA TYR A 130 9.28 -0.30 2.24
C TYR A 130 10.07 -0.15 0.94
N THR A 131 11.20 -0.84 0.85
CA THR A 131 12.14 -0.70 -0.27
C THR A 131 12.95 -1.98 -0.52
N THR A 132 13.34 -2.20 -1.77
CA THR A 132 14.37 -3.17 -2.17
C THR A 132 15.75 -2.52 -2.36
N ARG A 133 15.83 -1.19 -2.32
CA ARG A 133 17.07 -0.41 -2.40
C ARG A 133 17.80 -0.36 -1.06
N ASP A 134 19.06 0.05 -1.08
CA ASP A 134 19.78 0.39 0.15
C ASP A 134 19.14 1.63 0.78
N PRO A 135 18.59 1.56 2.02
CA PRO A 135 17.96 2.70 2.68
C PRO A 135 18.85 3.95 2.77
N ARG A 136 20.18 3.80 2.75
CA ARG A 136 21.14 4.91 2.80
C ARG A 136 21.12 5.77 1.53
N GLU A 137 20.56 5.26 0.44
CA GLU A 137 20.47 5.95 -0.86
C GLU A 137 19.17 6.76 -1.00
N LEU A 138 18.19 6.57 -0.10
CA LEU A 138 16.86 7.17 -0.20
C LEU A 138 16.76 8.60 0.35
N GLY A 139 17.84 9.14 0.92
CA GLY A 139 17.87 10.47 1.49
C GLY A 139 17.09 10.59 2.81
N ASP A 140 16.56 11.79 3.09
CA ASP A 140 15.78 12.06 4.30
C ASP A 140 14.32 11.65 4.12
N LEU A 141 13.89 10.63 4.87
CA LEU A 141 12.52 10.11 4.86
C LEU A 141 11.63 10.74 5.93
N ARG A 142 12.04 11.89 6.48
CA ARG A 142 11.22 12.77 7.33
C ARG A 142 10.63 12.08 8.57
N GLY A 143 11.37 11.12 9.12
CA GLY A 143 10.96 10.36 10.30
C GLY A 143 10.07 9.15 10.00
N ALA A 144 9.84 8.81 8.73
CA ALA A 144 9.22 7.54 8.36
C ALA A 144 10.04 6.36 8.88
N ALA A 145 9.35 5.32 9.34
CA ALA A 145 9.98 4.04 9.62
C ALA A 145 10.33 3.34 8.30
N VAL A 146 11.49 2.69 8.23
CA VAL A 146 11.96 2.02 7.01
C VAL A 146 11.98 0.51 7.20
N VAL A 147 11.40 -0.19 6.23
CA VAL A 147 11.40 -1.64 6.09
C VAL A 147 12.19 -1.99 4.84
N ALA A 148 13.31 -2.69 5.02
CA ALA A 148 14.16 -3.12 3.91
C ALA A 148 14.57 -4.58 4.11
N ILE A 149 14.98 -5.22 3.00
CA ILE A 149 15.58 -6.55 3.05
C ILE A 149 16.98 -6.43 3.64
N GLU A 150 17.18 -6.97 4.84
CA GLU A 150 18.47 -6.91 5.54
C GLU A 150 19.47 -7.92 4.95
N SER A 151 18.98 -9.09 4.58
CA SER A 151 19.80 -10.14 3.97
C SER A 151 18.94 -11.03 3.10
N GLU A 152 19.51 -11.49 1.99
CA GLU A 152 18.93 -12.50 1.11
C GLU A 152 19.99 -13.57 0.83
N SER A 153 19.57 -14.85 0.88
CA SER A 153 20.44 -15.97 0.56
C SER A 153 19.67 -17.03 -0.22
N GLU A 154 20.25 -17.48 -1.32
CA GLU A 154 19.74 -18.60 -2.13
C GLU A 154 20.65 -19.83 -1.96
N ALA A 155 20.06 -20.98 -1.65
CA ALA A 155 20.79 -22.24 -1.56
C ALA A 155 20.86 -22.91 -2.94
N SER A 156 22.07 -22.93 -3.53
CA SER A 156 22.29 -23.59 -4.82
C SER A 156 22.01 -25.10 -4.75
N GLY A 157 21.04 -25.54 -5.54
CA GLY A 157 20.64 -26.95 -5.68
C GLY A 157 19.27 -27.32 -5.07
N SER A 158 18.75 -26.57 -4.09
CA SER A 158 17.40 -26.78 -3.54
C SER A 158 16.36 -25.80 -4.09
N GLY A 159 16.79 -24.64 -4.60
CA GLY A 159 15.89 -23.54 -4.97
C GLY A 159 15.23 -22.86 -3.77
N GLU A 160 15.81 -23.02 -2.58
CA GLU A 160 15.34 -22.37 -1.35
C GLU A 160 15.91 -20.95 -1.27
N GLU A 161 15.03 -19.96 -1.22
CA GLU A 161 15.34 -18.56 -0.94
C GLU A 161 14.97 -18.21 0.50
N ARG A 162 15.87 -17.51 1.19
CA ARG A 162 15.62 -16.96 2.54
C ARG A 162 15.94 -15.48 2.54
N PHE A 163 15.01 -14.68 3.05
CA PHE A 163 15.21 -13.25 3.26
C PHE A 163 14.84 -12.86 4.69
N ALA A 164 15.50 -11.84 5.22
CA ALA A 164 15.20 -11.26 6.53
C ALA A 164 14.74 -9.82 6.35
N VAL A 165 13.65 -9.47 7.04
CA VAL A 165 13.09 -8.11 7.07
C VAL A 165 12.92 -7.72 8.53
N VAL A 166 13.34 -6.50 8.87
CA VAL A 166 13.07 -5.91 10.18
C VAL A 166 11.84 -5.01 10.06
N LEU A 167 10.83 -5.29 10.87
CA LEU A 167 9.62 -4.47 10.96
C LEU A 167 9.76 -3.49 12.14
N PRO A 168 9.29 -2.24 12.00
CA PRO A 168 9.32 -1.22 13.05
C PRO A 168 8.33 -1.47 14.19
#